data_AF-A0A077KK68-F1
#
_entry.id   AF-A0A077KK68-F1
#
_cell.length_a   1.000
_cell.length_b   1.000
_cell.length_c   1.000
_cell.angle_alpha   90.00
_cell.angle_beta   90.00
_cell.angle_gamma   90.00
#
_symmetry.space_group_name_H-M   'P 1'
#
loop_
_entity.id
_entity.type
_entity.pdbx_description
1 polymer ?
#
loop_
_entity_poly.entity_id
_entity_poly.type
_entity_poly.pdbx_seq_one_letter_code
_entity_poly.pdbx_strand_id
1 'polypeptide(L)' 'MSKTKYSDKAQDKVGKVMHEFKEGKLKSSSGKKVTDRKQAIAIGISEAREEGLKVPPKKKSK' A
#
# COMPACT_ATOMS: atom_id res chain seq x y z
N MET A 1 -5.59 8.53 22.50
CA MET A 1 -5.67 8.55 21.03
C MET A 1 -4.78 7.45 20.47
N SER A 2 -5.28 6.59 19.58
CA SER A 2 -4.54 5.42 19.10
C SER A 2 -3.23 5.83 18.40
N LYS A 3 -2.11 5.31 18.94
CA LYS A 3 -0.72 5.60 18.56
C LYS A 3 -0.29 4.93 17.23
N THR A 4 -1.21 4.23 16.58
CA THR A 4 -0.95 3.47 15.37
C THR A 4 -0.82 4.39 14.16
N LYS A 5 0.27 4.19 13.40
CA LYS A 5 0.57 4.92 12.16
C LYS A 5 -0.39 4.57 11.01
N TYR A 6 -1.08 3.44 11.14
CA TYR A 6 -2.07 2.92 10.21
C TYR A 6 -3.36 2.63 10.96
N SER A 7 -4.51 2.77 10.29
CA SER A 7 -5.75 2.12 10.73
C SER A 7 -5.73 0.64 10.40
N ASP A 8 -6.50 -0.19 11.12
CA ASP A 8 -6.57 -1.63 10.89
C ASP A 8 -6.97 -1.93 9.43
N LYS A 9 -7.97 -1.21 8.91
CA LYS A 9 -8.39 -1.29 7.50
C LYS A 9 -7.25 -0.97 6.52
N ALA A 10 -6.37 -0.01 6.85
CA ALA A 10 -5.23 0.30 6.00
C ALA A 10 -4.19 -0.84 6.03
N GLN A 11 -4.01 -1.50 7.18
CA GLN A 11 -3.13 -2.67 7.28
C GLN A 11 -3.70 -3.84 6.46
N ASP A 12 -5.00 -4.09 6.53
CA ASP A 12 -5.67 -5.12 5.74
C ASP A 12 -5.52 -4.86 4.24
N LYS A 13 -5.67 -3.60 3.81
CA LYS A 13 -5.51 -3.22 2.40
C LYS A 13 -4.08 -3.48 1.91
N VAL A 14 -3.08 -3.05 2.67
CA VAL A 14 -1.67 -3.36 2.36
C VAL A 14 -1.44 -4.88 2.35
N GLY A 15 -2.05 -5.61 3.27
CA GLY A 15 -2.01 -7.08 3.33
C GLY A 15 -2.54 -7.73 2.05
N LYS A 16 -3.70 -7.27 1.55
CA LYS A 16 -4.30 -7.75 0.28
C LYS A 16 -3.38 -7.51 -0.91
N VAL A 17 -2.88 -6.29 -1.08
CA VAL A 17 -1.93 -5.95 -2.15
C VAL A 17 -0.66 -6.81 -2.06
N MET A 18 -0.16 -7.03 -0.84
CA MET A 18 1.00 -7.90 -0.62
C MET A 18 0.72 -9.37 -0.91
N HIS A 19 -0.52 -9.82 -0.74
CA HIS A 19 -0.95 -11.16 -1.11
C HIS A 19 -0.96 -11.31 -2.64
N GLU A 20 -1.57 -10.38 -3.37
CA GLU A 20 -1.57 -10.36 -4.84
C GLU A 20 -0.15 -10.26 -5.42
N PHE A 21 0.74 -9.52 -4.75
CA PHE A 21 2.15 -9.47 -5.09
C PHE A 21 2.83 -10.83 -4.94
N LYS A 22 2.60 -11.53 -3.83
CA LYS A 22 3.13 -12.89 -3.59
C LYS A 22 2.60 -13.89 -4.62
N GLU A 23 1.37 -13.71 -5.08
CA GLU A 23 0.78 -14.52 -6.16
C GLU A 23 1.26 -14.12 -7.57
N GLY A 24 2.04 -13.05 -7.72
CA GLY A 24 2.54 -12.57 -9.02
C GLY A 24 1.46 -11.93 -9.90
N LYS A 25 0.33 -11.53 -9.30
CA LYS A 25 -0.83 -10.93 -9.98
C LYS A 25 -0.82 -9.41 -9.93
N LEU A 26 -0.12 -8.82 -8.96
CA LEU A 26 -0.07 -7.36 -8.78
C LEU A 26 0.54 -6.67 -10.00
N LYS A 27 -0.18 -5.66 -10.51
CA LYS A 27 0.26 -4.81 -11.62
C LYS A 27 0.34 -3.35 -11.18
N SER A 28 1.28 -2.61 -11.75
CA SER A 28 1.33 -1.16 -11.63
C SER A 28 0.24 -0.51 -12.49
N SER A 29 0.01 0.78 -12.26
CA SER A 29 -0.86 1.60 -13.12
C SER A 29 -0.45 1.62 -14.60
N SER A 30 0.81 1.32 -14.90
CA SER A 30 1.34 1.17 -16.27
C SER A 30 1.12 -0.23 -16.86
N GLY A 31 0.40 -1.12 -16.18
CA GLY A 31 0.09 -2.48 -16.64
C GLY A 31 1.23 -3.50 -16.50
N LYS A 32 2.42 -3.06 -16.05
CA LYS A 32 3.57 -3.93 -15.80
C LYS A 32 3.36 -4.71 -14.50
N LYS A 33 3.84 -5.95 -14.45
CA LYS A 33 3.86 -6.72 -13.19
C LYS A 33 4.79 -6.04 -12.20
N VAL A 34 4.36 -5.95 -10.95
CA VAL A 34 5.18 -5.41 -9.87
C VAL A 34 6.15 -6.50 -9.43
N THR A 35 7.44 -6.22 -9.54
CA THR A 35 8.53 -7.11 -9.11
C THR A 35 9.10 -6.70 -7.76
N ASP A 36 8.98 -5.42 -7.42
CA ASP A 36 9.57 -4.84 -6.23
C ASP A 36 8.60 -4.81 -5.06
N ARG A 37 8.96 -5.49 -3.96
CA ARG A 37 8.17 -5.49 -2.72
C ARG A 37 7.94 -4.08 -2.16
N LYS A 38 8.94 -3.20 -2.28
CA LYS A 38 8.81 -1.79 -1.84
C LYS A 38 7.72 -1.06 -2.64
N GLN A 39 7.64 -1.33 -3.95
CA GLN A 39 6.62 -0.76 -4.82
C GLN A 39 5.23 -1.32 -4.48
N ALA A 40 5.11 -2.62 -4.21
CA ALA A 40 3.85 -3.23 -3.76
C ALA A 40 3.32 -2.59 -2.48
N ILE A 41 4.19 -2.36 -1.48
CA ILE A 41 3.83 -1.64 -0.25
C ILE A 41 3.39 -0.20 -0.56
N ALA A 42 4.10 0.49 -1.46
CA ALA A 42 3.73 1.86 -1.84
C ALA A 42 2.35 1.92 -2.53
N ILE A 43 2.01 0.92 -3.34
CA ILE A 43 0.68 0.78 -3.96
C ILE A 43 -0.38 0.59 -2.88
N GLY A 44 -0.20 -0.37 -1.96
CA GLY A 44 -1.15 -0.60 -0.88
C GLY A 44 -1.36 0.61 0.04
N ILE A 45 -0.30 1.37 0.32
CA ILE A 45 -0.40 2.63 1.08
C ILE A 45 -1.17 3.70 0.28
N SER A 46 -0.97 3.75 -1.04
CA SER A 46 -1.65 4.70 -1.92
C SER A 46 -3.13 4.38 -2.03
N GLU A 47 -3.50 3.11 -2.25
CA GLU A 47 -4.91 2.68 -2.28
C GLU A 47 -5.62 2.94 -0.96
N ALA A 48 -4.98 2.60 0.17
CA ALA A 48 -5.55 2.90 1.49
C ALA A 48 -5.75 4.41 1.70
N ARG A 49 -4.89 5.27 1.11
CA ARG A 49 -5.06 6.72 1.17
C ARG A 49 -6.23 7.21 0.33
N GLU A 50 -6.38 6.69 -0.89
CA GLU A 50 -7.51 7.02 -1.77
C GLU A 50 -8.84 6.63 -1.14
N GLU A 51 -8.87 5.53 -0.37
CA GLU A 51 -10.02 5.12 0.44
C GLU A 51 -10.26 5.98 1.70
N GLY A 52 -9.44 7.02 1.93
CA GLY A 52 -9.57 7.91 3.09
C GLY A 52 -9.12 7.28 4.42
N LEU A 53 -8.41 6.15 4.38
CA LEU A 53 -7.96 5.47 5.58
C LEU A 53 -6.75 6.19 6.19
N LYS A 54 -6.60 6.06 7.53
CA LYS A 54 -5.44 6.60 8.23
C LYS A 54 -4.17 5.87 7.78
N VAL A 55 -3.31 6.58 7.07
CA VAL A 55 -1.99 6.12 6.61
C VAL A 55 -0.90 7.12 6.98
N PRO A 56 0.38 6.72 7.03
CA PRO A 56 1.47 7.65 7.26
C PRO A 56 1.52 8.73 6.18
N PRO A 57 1.93 9.96 6.55
CA PRO A 57 2.12 11.03 5.58
C PRO A 57 3.20 10.65 4.58
N LYS A 58 3.06 11.13 3.33
CA LYS A 58 4.14 11.01 2.34
C LYS A 58 5.33 11.80 2.89
N LYS A 59 6.51 11.16 2.99
CA LYS A 59 7.74 11.91 3.28
C LYS A 59 7.99 12.85 2.11
N LYS A 60 8.04 14.15 2.35
CA LYS A 60 8.58 15.10 1.37
C LYS A 60 10.06 14.76 1.21
N SER A 61 10.50 14.44 -0.01
CA SER A 61 11.92 14.48 -0.36
C SER A 61 12.37 15.93 -0.20
N LYS A 62 13.40 16.15 0.60
CA LYS A 62 14.03 17.46 0.79
C LYS A 62 14.89 17.79 -0.43
#